data_AF-A0AAX4A0B9-F1
#
_entry.id   AF-A0AAX4A0B9-F1
#
_cell.length_a   1.000
_cell.length_b   1.000
_cell.length_c   1.000
_cell.angle_alpha   90.00
_cell.angle_beta   90.00
_cell.angle_gamma   90.00
#
_symmetry.space_group_name_H-M   'P 1'
#
loop_
_entity.id
_entity.type
_entity.pdbx_description
1 polymer ?
#
loop_
_entity_poly.entity_id
_entity_poly.type
_entity_poly.pdbx_seq_one_letter_code
_entity_poly.pdbx_strand_id
1 'polypeptide(L)'
;MIHYLSLGEFAERVDIAFDTMKKYRKEGRLPGEDGEVGRNRGWLPETADYWLDHRVGAGARTDLYDYTDPDRLPATETACVHYLSLGEFAERANISVNTMKGYRKDGRLPGEDGEVGRNRGWLPETADEWIAALAR
;
A
#
# COMPACT_ATOMS: atom_id res chain seq x y z
N MET A 1 2.78 2.37 12.64
CA MET A 1 2.99 2.75 11.24
C MET A 1 3.51 1.54 10.49
N ILE A 2 2.73 1.04 9.53
CA ILE A 2 3.13 -0.07 8.68
C ILE A 2 3.76 0.50 7.40
N HIS A 3 4.93 0.00 7.02
CA HIS A 3 5.61 0.40 5.78
C HIS A 3 5.37 -0.63 4.70
N TYR A 4 4.58 -0.23 3.71
CA TYR A 4 4.34 -0.95 2.48
C TYR A 4 5.32 -0.48 1.40
N LEU A 5 5.87 -1.44 0.68
CA LEU A 5 6.71 -1.21 -0.48
C LEU A 5 5.84 -0.79 -1.66
N SER A 6 6.17 0.34 -2.27
CA SER A 6 5.61 0.69 -3.57
C SER A 6 6.10 -0.29 -4.66
N LEU A 7 5.45 -0.30 -5.83
CA LEU A 7 5.87 -1.14 -6.96
C LEU A 7 7.36 -0.98 -7.33
N GLY A 8 7.90 0.24 -7.13
CA GLY A 8 9.32 0.53 -7.35
C GLY A 8 10.22 -0.16 -6.32
N GLU A 9 9.91 0.04 -5.04
CA GLU A 9 10.67 -0.55 -3.93
C GLU A 9 10.55 -2.08 -3.89
N PHE A 10 9.39 -2.61 -4.27
CA PHE A 10 9.19 -4.04 -4.47
C PHE A 10 10.21 -4.54 -5.51
N ALA A 11 10.27 -3.89 -6.68
CA ALA A 11 11.17 -4.26 -7.76
C ALA A 11 12.64 -4.18 -7.33
N GLU A 12 13.03 -3.12 -6.62
CA GLU A 12 14.39 -2.99 -6.07
C GLU A 12 14.70 -4.06 -5.03
N ARG A 13 13.76 -4.39 -4.13
CA ARG A 13 13.94 -5.40 -3.10
C ARG A 13 14.16 -6.80 -3.68
N VAL A 14 13.46 -7.12 -4.78
CA VAL A 14 13.55 -8.43 -5.43
C VAL A 14 14.57 -8.47 -6.58
N ASP A 15 15.36 -7.40 -6.73
CA ASP A 15 16.37 -7.19 -7.78
C ASP A 15 15.81 -7.45 -9.20
N ILE A 16 14.63 -6.88 -9.48
CA ILE A 16 13.97 -6.95 -10.79
C ILE A 16 13.84 -5.53 -11.38
N ALA A 17 14.01 -5.42 -12.69
CA ALA A 17 13.75 -4.16 -13.38
C ALA A 17 12.28 -3.72 -13.21
N PHE A 18 12.08 -2.45 -12.88
CA PHE A 18 10.74 -1.87 -12.71
C PHE A 18 9.80 -2.12 -13.90
N ASP A 19 10.34 -2.14 -15.13
CA ASP A 19 9.57 -2.42 -16.34
C ASP A 19 9.05 -3.87 -16.39
N THR A 20 9.87 -4.84 -15.98
CA THR A 20 9.46 -6.24 -15.80
C THR A 20 8.38 -6.36 -14.73
N MET A 21 8.51 -5.61 -13.63
CA MET A 21 7.52 -5.62 -12.56
C MET A 21 6.17 -5.04 -13.02
N LYS A 22 6.19 -3.96 -13.81
CA LYS A 22 4.99 -3.42 -14.47
C LYS A 22 4.33 -4.45 -15.39
N LYS A 23 5.13 -5.22 -16.13
CA LYS A 23 4.64 -6.27 -17.01
C LYS A 23 3.95 -7.39 -16.21
N TYR A 24 4.58 -7.87 -15.14
CA TYR A 24 4.00 -8.87 -14.24
C TYR A 24 2.72 -8.38 -13.56
N ARG A 25 2.64 -7.10 -13.20
CA ARG A 25 1.39 -6.48 -12.73
C ARG A 25 0.28 -6.57 -13.78
N LYS A 26 0.59 -6.23 -15.03
CA LYS A 26 -0.37 -6.27 -16.14
C LYS A 26 -0.82 -7.70 -16.48
N GLU A 27 0.07 -8.66 -16.30
CA GLU A 27 -0.20 -10.09 -16.48
C GLU A 27 -0.90 -10.74 -15.27
N GLY A 28 -1.09 -10.01 -14.15
CA GLY A 28 -1.68 -10.56 -12.93
C GLY A 28 -0.78 -11.57 -12.20
N ARG A 29 0.54 -11.47 -12.38
CA ARG A 29 1.56 -12.36 -11.77
C ARG A 29 2.11 -11.85 -10.44
N LEU A 30 1.68 -10.65 -10.03
CA LEU A 30 1.99 -10.10 -8.72
C LEU A 30 1.01 -10.63 -7.67
N PRO A 31 1.45 -10.76 -6.41
CA PRO A 31 0.54 -11.10 -5.33
C PRO A 31 -0.46 -9.96 -5.12
N GLY A 32 -1.56 -10.27 -4.42
CA GLY A 32 -2.52 -9.27 -3.95
C GLY A 32 -1.81 -8.14 -3.19
N GLU A 33 -2.37 -6.94 -3.28
CA GLU A 33 -1.86 -5.78 -2.54
C GLU A 33 -2.25 -5.88 -1.06
N ASP A 34 -1.28 -5.66 -0.17
CA ASP A 34 -1.49 -5.74 1.29
C ASP A 34 -2.09 -4.44 1.84
N GLY A 35 -1.80 -3.31 1.17
CA GLY A 35 -2.34 -2.01 1.54
C GLY A 35 -2.34 -1.06 0.37
N GLU A 36 -3.29 -0.14 0.36
CA GLU A 36 -3.38 0.90 -0.67
C GLU A 36 -3.49 2.28 -0.01
N VAL A 37 -2.70 3.24 -0.48
CA VAL A 37 -2.80 4.66 -0.09
C VAL A 37 -3.36 5.42 -1.28
N GLY A 38 -4.67 5.66 -1.27
CA GLY A 38 -5.42 6.21 -2.40
C GLY A 38 -5.22 5.39 -3.67
N ARG A 39 -4.54 5.96 -4.69
CA ARG A 39 -4.24 5.24 -5.95
C ARG A 39 -2.96 4.40 -5.89
N ASN A 40 -2.17 4.54 -4.83
CA ASN A 40 -0.86 3.94 -4.73
C ASN A 40 -0.94 2.63 -3.96
N ARG A 41 -0.66 1.53 -4.64
CA ARG A 41 -0.72 0.19 -4.06
C ARG A 41 0.61 -0.19 -3.45
N GLY A 42 0.55 -0.89 -2.34
CA GLY A 42 1.69 -1.31 -1.55
C GLY A 42 1.61 -2.77 -1.16
N TRP A 43 2.79 -3.34 -0.98
CA TRP A 43 2.97 -4.72 -0.53
C TRP A 43 3.84 -4.73 0.72
N LEU A 44 3.62 -5.68 1.61
CA LEU A 44 4.52 -5.86 2.73
C LEU A 44 5.89 -6.35 2.24
N PRO A 45 6.97 -6.00 2.97
CA PRO A 45 8.29 -6.54 2.67
C PRO A 45 8.35 -8.07 2.74
N GLU A 46 7.50 -8.67 3.57
CA GLU A 46 7.32 -10.12 3.70
C GLU A 46 6.64 -10.71 2.46
N THR A 47 5.63 -10.05 1.91
CA THR A 47 4.97 -10.44 0.65
C THR A 47 5.95 -10.42 -0.52
N ALA A 48 6.83 -9.42 -0.57
CA ALA A 48 7.86 -9.32 -1.60
C ALA A 48 8.92 -10.43 -1.49
N ASP A 49 9.35 -10.74 -0.27
CA ASP A 49 10.32 -11.81 0.02
C ASP A 49 9.72 -13.19 -0.28
N TYR A 50 8.49 -13.43 0.17
CA TYR A 50 7.74 -14.65 -0.13
C TYR A 50 7.53 -14.82 -1.64
N TRP A 51 7.11 -13.75 -2.33
CA TRP A 51 7.00 -13.78 -3.79
C TRP A 51 8.35 -14.03 -4.44
N LEU A 52 9.46 -13.46 -3.96
CA LEU A 52 10.79 -13.74 -4.48
C LEU A 52 11.20 -15.22 -4.33
N ASP A 53 10.90 -15.83 -3.19
CA ASP A 53 11.19 -17.24 -2.92
C ASP A 53 10.32 -18.18 -3.77
N HIS A 54 9.05 -17.82 -3.96
CA HIS A 54 8.06 -18.62 -4.69
C HIS A 54 7.91 -18.21 -6.16
N ARG A 55 8.60 -17.15 -6.63
CA ARG A 55 8.43 -16.66 -8.00
C ARG A 55 8.97 -17.69 -8.97
N VAL A 56 8.05 -18.17 -9.77
CA VAL A 56 8.34 -18.91 -10.98
C VAL A 56 8.95 -17.92 -12.00
N GLY A 57 10.27 -18.04 -12.22
CA GLY A 57 11.02 -17.23 -13.18
C GLY A 57 10.48 -17.32 -14.61
N ALA A 58 11.00 -16.49 -15.52
CA ALA A 58 10.64 -16.47 -16.94
C ALA A 58 11.00 -17.80 -17.64
N GLY A 59 10.18 -18.83 -17.44
CA GLY A 59 10.42 -20.19 -17.95
C GLY A 59 9.68 -21.29 -17.18
N ALA A 60 9.27 -21.07 -15.94
CA ALA A 60 8.42 -22.02 -15.23
C ALA A 60 6.93 -21.68 -15.44
N ARG A 61 6.10 -22.74 -15.46
CA ARG A 61 4.70 -22.72 -15.84
C ARG A 61 3.84 -21.95 -14.84
N THR A 62 3.40 -20.76 -15.23
CA THR A 62 2.55 -19.86 -14.44
C THR A 62 1.12 -20.36 -14.25
N ASP A 63 0.71 -21.42 -14.94
CA ASP A 63 -0.61 -22.03 -14.78
C ASP A 63 -0.75 -22.88 -13.50
N LEU A 64 0.35 -23.18 -12.83
CA LEU A 64 0.38 -24.07 -11.66
C LEU A 64 0.28 -23.34 -10.30
N TYR A 65 0.31 -22.01 -10.29
CA TYR A 65 0.26 -21.21 -9.05
C TYR A 65 -0.93 -20.25 -9.09
N ASP A 66 -1.93 -20.59 -8.28
CA ASP A 66 -3.03 -19.72 -7.93
C ASP A 66 -2.56 -18.78 -6.81
N TYR A 67 -2.14 -17.56 -7.17
CA TYR A 67 -1.77 -16.50 -6.20
C TYR A 67 -3.01 -15.93 -5.46
N THR A 68 -4.19 -16.46 -5.77
CA THR A 68 -5.47 -16.18 -5.14
C THR A 68 -5.79 -17.15 -3.99
N ASP A 69 -4.94 -18.14 -3.71
CA ASP A 69 -5.07 -19.04 -2.57
C ASP A 69 -4.60 -18.33 -1.27
N PRO A 70 -5.53 -17.93 -0.39
CA PRO A 70 -5.22 -17.13 0.80
C PRO A 70 -4.52 -17.93 1.90
N ASP A 71 -4.46 -19.27 1.79
CA ASP A 71 -3.88 -20.17 2.78
C ASP A 71 -2.35 -20.31 2.62
N ARG A 72 -1.81 -19.93 1.46
CA ARG A 72 -0.39 -20.12 1.10
C ARG A 72 0.51 -18.91 1.34
N LEU A 73 -0.01 -17.70 1.47
CA LEU A 73 0.80 -16.54 1.89
C LEU A 73 1.04 -16.61 3.40
N PRO A 74 2.21 -16.20 3.93
CA PRO A 74 2.44 -16.20 5.38
C PRO A 74 1.32 -15.41 6.04
N ALA A 75 0.60 -16.13 6.90
CA ALA A 75 -0.69 -15.79 7.46
C ALA A 75 -0.79 -14.32 7.91
N THR A 76 -1.52 -13.54 7.14
CA THR A 76 -2.56 -12.68 7.70
C THR A 76 -3.74 -12.73 6.76
N GLU A 77 -4.93 -12.75 7.32
CA GLU A 77 -6.19 -12.49 6.62
C GLU A 77 -6.14 -11.05 6.08
N THR A 78 -5.32 -10.76 5.07
CA THR A 78 -5.03 -9.42 4.59
C THR A 78 -6.18 -8.94 3.72
N ALA A 79 -7.26 -8.50 4.37
CA ALA A 79 -8.14 -7.53 3.75
C ALA A 79 -7.27 -6.33 3.36
N CYS A 80 -7.13 -6.06 2.06
CA CYS A 80 -6.42 -4.88 1.55
C CYS A 80 -6.81 -3.66 2.39
N VAL A 81 -5.87 -3.14 3.17
CA VAL A 81 -6.16 -2.01 4.05
C VAL A 81 -6.11 -0.74 3.21
N HIS A 82 -7.28 -0.11 3.03
CA HIS A 82 -7.37 1.15 2.32
C HIS A 82 -7.06 2.32 3.25
N TYR A 83 -5.88 2.90 3.09
CA TYR A 83 -5.45 4.12 3.72
C TYR A 83 -5.82 5.33 2.85
N LEU A 84 -6.40 6.34 3.48
CA LEU A 84 -6.68 7.62 2.86
C LEU A 84 -5.38 8.35 2.57
N SER A 85 -5.17 8.74 1.32
CA SER A 85 -4.09 9.66 0.97
C SER A 85 -4.33 11.04 1.57
N LEU A 86 -3.29 11.89 1.66
CA LEU A 86 -3.43 13.27 2.15
C LEU A 86 -4.51 14.07 1.40
N GLY A 87 -4.72 13.77 0.12
CA GLY A 87 -5.77 14.38 -0.69
C GLY A 87 -7.16 13.92 -0.27
N GLU A 88 -7.35 12.60 -0.13
CA GLU A 88 -8.63 12.02 0.31
C GLU A 88 -8.98 12.39 1.75
N PHE A 89 -7.98 12.48 2.62
CA PHE A 89 -8.16 13.00 3.97
C PHE A 89 -8.71 14.43 3.90
N ALA A 90 -8.07 15.30 3.11
CA ALA A 90 -8.50 16.69 2.98
C ALA A 90 -9.93 16.80 2.43
N GLU A 91 -10.27 16.00 1.42
CA GLU A 91 -11.63 15.91 0.84
C GLU A 91 -12.63 15.45 1.91
N ARG A 92 -12.31 14.39 2.67
CA ARG A 92 -13.15 13.85 3.74
C ARG A 92 -13.37 14.85 4.88
N ALA A 93 -12.33 15.60 5.22
CA ALA A 93 -12.38 16.69 6.19
C ALA A 93 -13.05 17.97 5.64
N ASN A 94 -13.42 18.00 4.36
CA ASN A 94 -13.94 19.17 3.64
C ASN A 94 -13.02 20.40 3.77
N ILE A 95 -11.70 20.19 3.68
CA ILE A 95 -10.69 21.26 3.68
C ILE A 95 -9.78 21.15 2.46
N SER A 96 -9.10 22.25 2.12
CA SER A 96 -8.15 22.21 1.01
C SER A 96 -6.92 21.35 1.34
N VAL A 97 -6.38 20.65 0.34
CA VAL A 97 -5.12 19.89 0.48
C VAL A 97 -3.97 20.79 0.96
N ASN A 98 -3.96 22.07 0.59
CA ASN A 98 -2.97 23.04 1.08
C ASN A 98 -3.12 23.30 2.58
N THR A 99 -4.35 23.42 3.08
CA THR A 99 -4.62 23.53 4.53
C THR A 99 -4.16 22.27 5.26
N MET A 100 -4.47 21.09 4.71
CA MET A 100 -4.03 19.81 5.27
C MET A 100 -2.49 19.69 5.30
N LYS A 101 -1.79 20.11 4.24
CA LYS A 101 -0.32 20.21 4.22
C LYS A 101 0.20 21.16 5.30
N GLY A 102 -0.50 22.27 5.54
CA GLY A 102 -0.21 23.20 6.63
C GLY A 102 -0.31 22.51 7.99
N TYR A 103 -1.41 21.81 8.26
CA TYR A 103 -1.59 21.04 9.50
C TYR A 103 -0.57 19.93 9.68
N ARG A 104 -0.13 19.30 8.60
CA ARG A 104 0.99 18.36 8.64
C ARG A 104 2.27 19.00 9.11
N LYS A 105 2.60 20.18 8.55
CA LYS A 105 3.80 20.93 8.90
C LYS A 105 3.76 21.44 10.34
N ASP A 106 2.56 21.79 10.82
CA ASP A 106 2.31 22.25 12.19
C ASP A 106 2.25 21.11 13.22
N GLY A 107 2.25 19.84 12.78
CA GLY A 107 2.14 18.68 13.66
C GLY A 107 0.73 18.47 14.24
N ARG A 108 -0.29 19.04 13.61
CA ARG A 108 -1.70 18.94 14.01
C ARG A 108 -2.44 17.72 13.47
N LEU A 109 -1.90 17.10 12.41
CA LEU A 109 -2.45 15.86 11.85
C LEU A 109 -2.20 14.69 12.83
N PRO A 110 -3.10 13.69 12.84
CA PRO A 110 -2.86 12.48 13.60
C PRO A 110 -1.66 11.71 13.04
N GLY A 111 -1.10 10.82 13.86
CA GLY A 111 -0.03 9.93 13.43
C GLY A 111 -0.42 9.13 12.19
N GLU A 112 0.53 8.91 11.30
CA GLU A 112 0.33 8.15 10.07
C GLU A 112 0.25 6.64 10.35
N ASP A 113 -0.84 6.01 9.90
CA ASP A 113 -1.10 4.59 10.15
C ASP A 113 -0.34 3.69 9.17
N GLY A 114 -0.26 4.12 7.91
CA GLY A 114 0.37 3.37 6.82
C GLY A 114 1.19 4.26 5.88
N GLU A 115 2.22 3.70 5.27
CA GLU A 115 3.02 4.37 4.25
C GLU A 115 3.29 3.42 3.09
N VAL A 116 2.99 3.85 1.87
CA VAL A 116 3.32 3.15 0.64
C VAL A 116 4.42 3.94 -0.06
N GLY A 117 5.67 3.51 0.13
CA GLY A 117 6.86 4.21 -0.33
C GLY A 117 6.97 5.63 0.18
N ARG A 118 6.77 6.63 -0.69
CA ARG A 118 6.79 8.06 -0.29
C ARG A 118 5.42 8.62 0.10
N ASN A 119 4.34 7.86 -0.14
CA ASN A 119 2.98 8.28 0.14
C ASN A 119 2.54 7.74 1.49
N ARG A 120 2.27 8.66 2.42
CA ARG A 120 1.69 8.33 3.71
C ARG A 120 0.18 8.36 3.63
N GLY A 121 -0.44 7.46 4.36
CA GLY A 121 -1.87 7.35 4.47
C GLY A 121 -2.33 7.15 5.91
N TRP A 122 -3.60 7.43 6.11
CA TRP A 122 -4.29 7.33 7.39
C TRP A 122 -5.44 6.35 7.26
N LEU A 123 -5.73 5.63 8.33
CA LEU A 123 -6.94 4.83 8.35
C LEU A 123 -8.17 5.75 8.24
N PRO A 124 -9.24 5.28 7.59
CA PRO A 124 -10.49 6.04 7.52
C PRO A 124 -11.02 6.36 8.91
N GLU A 125 -10.81 5.48 9.89
CA GLU A 125 -11.16 5.67 11.29
C GLU A 125 -10.35 6.80 11.93
N THR A 126 -9.01 6.76 11.83
CA THR A 126 -8.13 7.84 12.33
C THR A 126 -8.50 9.20 11.76
N ALA A 127 -8.83 9.25 10.47
CA ALA A 127 -9.26 10.48 9.83
C ALA A 127 -10.60 10.98 10.39
N ASP A 128 -11.58 10.08 10.56
CA ASP A 128 -12.90 10.40 11.10
C ASP A 128 -12.81 10.93 12.53
N GLU A 129 -12.03 10.28 13.39
CA GLU A 129 -11.79 10.71 14.77
C GLU A 129 -11.18 12.11 14.83
N TRP A 130 -10.21 12.40 13.95
CA TRP A 130 -9.59 13.72 13.90
C TRP A 130 -10.55 14.79 13.38
N ILE A 131 -11.36 14.48 12.36
CA ILE A 131 -12.39 15.39 11.85
C ILE A 131 -13.43 15.68 12.93
N ALA A 132 -13.85 14.65 13.68
CA ALA A 132 -14.76 14.79 14.80
C ALA A 132 -14.16 15.65 15.93
N ALA A 133 -12.86 15.53 16.17
CA ALA A 133 -12.14 16.37 17.14
C ALA A 133 -12.04 17.85 16.69
N LEU A 134 -11.92 18.12 15.39
CA LEU A 134 -11.92 19.48 14.85
C LEU A 134 -13.29 20.17 14.90
N ALA A 135 -14.37 19.39 14.79
CA ALA A 135 -15.73 19.91 14.78
C ALA A 135 -16.27 20.27 16.18
N ARG A 136 -15.46 20.08 17.23
CA ARG A 136 -15.81 20.23 18.64
C ARG A 136 -15.21 21.49 19.25
#